data_AF-A0AAV2MI53-F1
#
_entry.id   AF-A0AAV2MI53-F1
#
_cell.length_a   1.000
_cell.length_b   1.000
_cell.length_c   1.000
_cell.angle_alpha   90.00
_cell.angle_beta   90.00
_cell.angle_gamma   90.00
#
_symmetry.space_group_name_H-M   'P 1'
#
loop_
_entity.id
_entity.type
_entity.pdbx_description
1 polymer ?
#
loop_
_entity_poly.entity_id
_entity_poly.type
_entity_poly.pdbx_seq_one_letter_code
_entity_poly.pdbx_strand_id
1 'polypeptide(L)'
;MWSSSSEKCNGDNGSVDKALISYQDTNSIPAEERLSICLWFLATGDSYRTIAGSFRAGISTVSMLIPDVVAAIWDCLVEEFMAVPGAEEWR
;
A
#
# COMPACT_ATOMS: atom_id res chain seq x y z
N MET A 1 9.98 39.42 -9.61
CA MET A 1 9.87 38.93 -11.00
C MET A 1 8.87 37.80 -11.02
N TRP A 2 7.61 38.16 -11.23
CA TRP A 2 6.51 37.23 -11.48
C TRP A 2 6.35 37.19 -13.00
N SER A 3 6.69 36.09 -13.64
CA SER A 3 6.44 35.89 -15.06
C SER A 3 5.36 34.84 -15.23
N SER A 4 4.26 35.29 -15.84
CA SER A 4 3.15 34.51 -16.35
C SER A 4 3.58 33.35 -17.25
N SER A 5 2.86 32.23 -17.21
CA SER A 5 2.22 31.71 -18.43
C SER A 5 1.07 30.79 -18.07
N SER A 6 -0.10 31.14 -18.57
CA SER A 6 -1.34 30.40 -18.53
C SER A 6 -1.43 29.53 -19.78
N GLU A 7 -1.54 28.21 -19.63
CA GLU A 7 -2.00 27.31 -20.68
C GLU A 7 -3.10 26.40 -20.11
N LYS A 8 -4.32 26.58 -20.61
CA LYS A 8 -5.46 25.69 -20.40
C LYS A 8 -5.51 24.72 -21.56
N CYS A 9 -5.45 23.41 -21.29
CA CYS A 9 -5.95 22.39 -22.20
C CYS A 9 -6.94 21.51 -21.43
N ASN A 10 -8.16 21.42 -21.97
CA ASN A 10 -9.25 20.58 -21.49
C ASN A 10 -9.05 19.13 -21.97
N GLY A 11 -9.38 18.20 -21.07
CA GLY A 11 -10.04 16.91 -21.27
C GLY A 11 -9.50 15.94 -22.31
N ASP A 12 -9.05 14.76 -21.85
CA ASP A 12 -9.48 13.48 -22.44
C ASP A 12 -9.31 12.33 -21.44
N ASN A 13 -10.22 11.38 -21.57
CA ASN A 13 -10.59 10.35 -20.61
C ASN A 13 -9.58 9.19 -20.62
N GLY A 14 -8.97 8.91 -19.46
CA GLY A 14 -8.01 7.82 -19.28
C GLY A 14 -8.11 7.28 -17.87
N SER A 15 -8.70 6.10 -17.76
CA SER A 15 -9.05 5.39 -16.55
C SER A 15 -7.81 5.01 -15.72
N VAL A 16 -7.88 5.28 -14.42
CA VAL A 16 -7.11 4.65 -13.31
C VAL A 16 -5.58 4.83 -13.27
N ASP A 17 -5.10 6.06 -13.38
CA ASP A 17 -3.79 6.38 -12.80
C ASP A 17 -3.91 6.36 -11.27
N LYS A 18 -3.54 5.22 -10.68
CA LYS A 18 -3.48 4.94 -9.24
C LYS A 18 -2.44 5.85 -8.56
N ALA A 19 -2.70 7.16 -8.52
CA ALA A 19 -1.95 8.18 -7.81
C ALA A 19 -2.30 8.20 -6.32
N LEU A 20 -2.37 7.03 -5.67
CA LEU A 20 -2.70 6.90 -4.25
C LEU A 20 -1.53 6.47 -3.37
N ILE A 21 -0.32 6.37 -3.92
CA ILE A 21 0.88 6.43 -3.08
C ILE A 21 1.22 7.91 -2.93
N SER A 22 0.35 8.63 -2.21
CA SER A 22 0.59 10.02 -1.87
C SER A 22 1.93 10.09 -1.16
N TYR A 23 2.91 10.68 -1.82
CA TYR A 23 4.06 11.38 -1.27
C TYR A 23 4.10 11.39 0.26
N GLN A 24 4.54 10.29 0.85
CA GLN A 24 4.90 10.22 2.26
C GLN A 24 6.38 9.93 2.29
N ASP A 25 7.05 10.58 3.23
CA ASP A 25 8.48 10.59 3.49
C ASP A 25 9.02 9.19 3.89
N THR A 26 8.77 8.17 3.06
CA THR A 26 9.26 6.79 3.20
C THR A 26 10.35 6.49 2.19
N ASN A 27 11.02 7.52 1.66
CA ASN A 27 12.18 7.32 0.78
C ASN A 27 13.40 6.72 1.53
N SER A 28 13.35 6.64 2.87
CA SER A 28 14.36 5.92 3.66
C SER A 28 14.15 4.42 3.73
N ILE A 29 12.91 3.91 3.57
CA ILE A 29 12.62 2.48 3.75
C ILE A 29 12.29 1.86 2.39
N PRO A 30 13.14 0.96 1.86
CA PRO A 30 12.91 0.34 0.56
C PRO A 30 11.59 -0.44 0.54
N ALA A 31 10.97 -0.58 -0.62
CA ALA A 31 9.69 -1.30 -0.78
C ALA A 31 9.72 -2.72 -0.20
N GLU A 32 10.85 -3.40 -0.32
CA GLU A 32 11.07 -4.75 0.19
C GLU A 32 11.02 -4.83 1.72
N GLU A 33 11.56 -3.83 2.41
CA GLU A 33 11.52 -3.77 3.88
C GLU A 33 10.12 -3.43 4.39
N ARG A 34 9.37 -2.59 3.66
CA ARG A 34 7.96 -2.31 3.98
C ARG A 34 7.11 -3.58 3.85
N LEU A 35 7.35 -4.36 2.81
CA LEU A 35 6.66 -5.64 2.60
C LEU A 35 6.98 -6.64 3.72
N SER A 36 8.26 -6.77 4.11
CA SER A 36 8.66 -7.72 5.15
C SER A 36 8.09 -7.37 6.52
N ILE A 37 8.02 -6.08 6.88
CA ILE A 37 7.33 -5.60 8.09
C ILE A 37 5.86 -6.04 8.08
N CYS A 38 5.17 -5.87 6.95
CA CYS A 38 3.75 -6.19 6.84
C CYS A 38 3.48 -7.69 6.85
N LEU A 39 4.30 -8.47 6.16
CA LEU A 39 4.21 -9.92 6.19
C LEU A 39 4.43 -10.45 7.61
N TRP A 40 5.37 -9.87 8.34
CA TRP A 40 5.60 -10.27 9.72
C TRP A 40 4.46 -9.86 10.66
N PHE A 41 3.84 -8.69 10.45
CA PHE A 41 2.60 -8.30 11.12
C PHE A 41 1.47 -9.30 10.86
N LEU A 42 1.25 -9.68 9.60
CA LEU A 42 0.20 -10.64 9.22
C LEU A 42 0.47 -12.06 9.75
N ALA A 43 1.73 -12.49 9.75
CA ALA A 43 2.12 -13.81 10.23
C ALA A 43 2.08 -13.96 11.76
N THR A 44 2.43 -12.90 12.49
CA THR A 44 2.59 -12.95 13.95
C THR A 44 1.37 -12.37 14.69
N GLY A 45 0.64 -11.43 14.07
CA GLY A 45 -0.45 -10.69 14.71
C GLY A 45 0.02 -9.77 15.84
N ASP A 46 1.29 -9.38 15.82
CA ASP A 46 1.94 -8.63 16.90
C ASP A 46 1.52 -7.16 16.92
N SER A 47 1.68 -6.51 18.08
CA SER A 47 1.39 -5.07 18.20
C SER A 47 2.41 -4.22 17.44
N TYR A 48 2.02 -3.03 16.95
CA TYR A 48 2.94 -2.11 16.27
C TYR A 48 4.17 -1.72 17.10
N ARG A 49 4.09 -1.78 18.44
CA ARG A 49 5.23 -1.53 19.33
C ARG A 49 6.28 -2.64 19.25
N THR A 50 5.83 -3.89 19.33
CA THR A 50 6.71 -5.06 19.13
C THR A 50 7.37 -4.96 17.77
N ILE A 51 6.59 -4.58 16.76
CA ILE A 51 7.07 -4.59 15.39
C ILE A 51 8.11 -3.50 15.12
N ALA A 52 7.81 -2.28 15.56
CA ALA A 52 8.73 -1.15 15.52
C ALA A 52 10.06 -1.47 16.23
N GLY A 53 10.01 -2.20 17.36
CA GLY A 53 11.18 -2.64 18.09
C GLY A 53 12.07 -3.59 17.29
N SER A 54 11.49 -4.59 16.62
CA SER A 54 12.25 -5.56 15.83
C SER A 54 12.88 -4.97 14.56
N PHE A 55 12.18 -4.06 13.89
CA PHE A 55 12.64 -3.45 12.63
C PHE A 55 13.39 -2.12 12.85
N ARG A 56 13.60 -1.70 14.11
CA ARG A 56 14.22 -0.41 14.47
C ARG A 56 13.55 0.78 13.77
N ALA A 57 12.24 0.69 13.56
CA ALA A 57 11.42 1.72 12.93
C ALA A 57 10.65 2.50 13.99
N GLY A 58 10.18 3.70 13.64
CA GLY A 58 9.24 4.44 14.48
C GLY A 58 7.87 3.76 14.50
N ILE A 59 7.21 3.73 15.67
CA ILE A 59 5.83 3.18 15.78
C ILE A 59 4.87 3.94 14.84
N SER A 60 5.05 5.25 14.71
CA SER A 60 4.30 6.08 13.76
C SER A 60 4.51 5.64 12.32
N THR A 61 5.76 5.37 11.93
CA THR A 61 6.12 4.88 10.59
C THR A 61 5.45 3.54 10.29
N VAL A 62 5.55 2.58 11.21
CA VAL A 62 4.92 1.24 11.08
C VAL A 62 3.40 1.37 10.99
N SER A 63 2.79 2.21 11.81
CA SER A 63 1.34 2.42 11.82
C SER A 63 0.80 3.06 10.53
N MET A 64 1.59 3.90 9.86
CA MET A 64 1.19 4.50 8.58
C MET A 64 1.38 3.50 7.42
N LEU A 65 2.46 2.72 7.48
CA LEU A 65 2.88 1.83 6.40
C LEU A 65 2.02 0.56 6.31
N ILE A 66 1.71 -0.07 7.44
CA ILE A 66 0.97 -1.35 7.47
C ILE A 66 -0.37 -1.30 6.72
N PRO A 67 -1.29 -0.33 6.97
CA PRO A 67 -2.58 -0.34 6.29
C PRO A 67 -2.45 -0.22 4.76
N ASP A 68 -1.53 0.61 4.27
CA ASP A 68 -1.33 0.82 2.83
C ASP A 68 -0.81 -0.45 2.15
N VAL A 69 0.17 -1.12 2.76
CA VAL A 69 0.76 -2.33 2.20
C VAL A 69 -0.19 -3.52 2.33
N VAL A 70 -0.92 -3.65 3.45
CA VAL A 70 -1.92 -4.72 3.62
C VAL A 70 -3.04 -4.58 2.60
N ALA A 71 -3.51 -3.36 2.32
CA ALA A 71 -4.49 -3.12 1.26
C ALA A 71 -3.95 -3.54 -0.12
N ALA A 72 -2.69 -3.17 -0.44
CA ALA A 72 -2.06 -3.58 -1.69
C ALA A 72 -1.90 -5.12 -1.80
N ILE A 73 -1.51 -5.78 -0.71
CA ILE A 73 -1.42 -7.26 -0.65
C ILE A 73 -2.82 -7.85 -0.88
N TRP A 74 -3.83 -7.34 -0.20
CA TRP A 74 -5.20 -7.83 -0.33
C TRP A 74 -5.69 -7.71 -1.76
N ASP A 75 -5.53 -6.56 -2.40
CA ASP A 75 -5.92 -6.33 -3.80
C ASP A 75 -5.24 -7.30 -4.76
N CYS A 76 -3.97 -7.66 -4.53
CA CYS A 76 -3.25 -8.61 -5.38
C CYS A 76 -3.60 -10.07 -5.10
N LEU A 77 -3.78 -10.46 -3.83
CA LEU A 77 -3.99 -11.86 -3.46
C LEU A 77 -5.47 -12.28 -3.50
N VAL A 78 -6.41 -11.35 -3.31
CA VAL A 78 -7.85 -11.68 -3.27
C VAL A 78 -8.32 -12.26 -4.60
N GLU A 79 -7.82 -11.74 -5.71
CA GLU A 79 -8.21 -12.19 -7.05
C GLU A 79 -7.73 -13.63 -7.31
N GLU A 80 -6.53 -13.98 -6.83
CA GLU A 80 -5.88 -15.27 -7.12
C GLU A 80 -6.26 -16.37 -6.10
N PHE A 81 -6.34 -16.03 -4.81
CA PHE A 81 -6.54 -17.02 -3.73
C PHE A 81 -7.94 -17.05 -3.14
N MET A 82 -8.78 -16.05 -3.43
CA MET A 82 -10.16 -15.96 -2.95
C MET A 82 -11.16 -15.86 -4.10
N ALA A 83 -10.84 -16.44 -5.25
CA ALA A 83 -11.85 -16.71 -6.27
C ALA A 83 -12.98 -17.53 -5.63
N VAL A 84 -14.16 -16.91 -5.51
CA VAL A 84 -15.35 -17.57 -4.97
C VAL A 84 -15.64 -18.75 -5.90
N PRO A 85 -15.63 -20.00 -5.41
CA PRO A 85 -16.00 -21.13 -6.25
C PRO A 85 -17.42 -20.88 -6.74
N GLY A 86 -17.59 -20.82 -8.06
CA GLY A 86 -18.92 -20.75 -8.66
C GLY A 86 -19.74 -21.93 -8.16
N ALA A 87 -21.05 -21.76 -8.02
CA ALA A 87 -21.97 -22.79 -7.51
C ALA A 87 -21.88 -24.14 -8.27
N GLU A 88 -21.24 -24.16 -9.44
CA GLU A 88 -20.97 -25.34 -10.26
C GLU A 88 -19.81 -26.23 -9.75
N GLU A 89 -18.89 -25.69 -8.94
CA GLU A 89 -17.74 -26.41 -8.34
C GLU A 89 -18.16 -27.20 -7.07
N TRP A 90 -19.34 -26.92 -6.52
CA TRP A 90 -19.88 -27.57 -5.31
C TRP A 90 -20.79 -28.78 -5.61
N ARG A 91 -20.73 -29.32 -6.83
CA ARG A 91 -21.56 -30.45 -7.24
C ARG A 91 -21.01 -31.80 -6.79
#